data_AF-A0A256XJ17-F1
#
_entry.id   AF-A0A256XJ17-F1
#
_cell.length_a   1.000
_cell.length_b   1.000
_cell.length_c   1.000
_cell.angle_alpha   90.00
_cell.angle_beta   90.00
_cell.angle_gamma   90.00
#
_symmetry.space_group_name_H-M   'P 1'
#
loop_
_entity.id
_entity.type
_entity.pdbx_description
1 polymer ?
#
loop_
_entity_poly.entity_id
_entity_poly.type
_entity_poly.pdbx_seq_one_letter_code
_entity_poly.pdbx_strand_id
1 'polypeptide(L)' 'MATFNIEQAMQLLLKYFLATKIGEFPKTHLLRRLFRESKNLCNDLWEFYQVNASIIGNIESAYIASRYSCIF' A
#
# COMPACT_ATOMS: atom_id res chain seq x y z
N MET A 1 -10.48 -13.31 2.28
CA MET A 1 -11.31 -12.31 1.57
C MET A 1 -11.25 -10.93 2.22
N ALA A 2 -11.48 -10.79 3.54
CA ALA A 2 -11.44 -9.47 4.21
C ALA A 2 -10.10 -8.73 4.08
N THR A 3 -8.97 -9.41 4.31
CA THR A 3 -7.62 -8.79 4.24
C THR A 3 -7.26 -8.30 2.84
N PHE A 4 -7.68 -9.02 1.80
CA PHE A 4 -7.50 -8.62 0.41
C PHE A 4 -8.27 -7.33 0.08
N ASN A 5 -9.53 -7.24 0.52
CA ASN A 5 -10.35 -6.04 0.29
C ASN A 5 -9.77 -4.82 1.02
N ILE A 6 -9.25 -5.00 2.23
CA ILE A 6 -8.60 -3.92 3.00
C ILE A 6 -7.37 -3.42 2.25
N GLU A 7 -6.54 -4.32 1.75
CA GLU A 7 -5.35 -3.95 1.00
C GLU A 7 -5.69 -3.24 -0.32
N GLN A 8 -6.67 -3.76 -1.07
CA GLN A 8 -7.12 -3.08 -2.30
C GLN A 8 -7.66 -1.69 -2.01
N ALA A 9 -8.41 -1.51 -0.91
CA ALA A 9 -8.88 -0.21 -0.46
C ALA A 9 -7.71 0.73 -0.10
N MET A 10 -6.70 0.24 0.63
CA MET A 10 -5.49 1.00 0.97
C MET A 10 -4.70 1.41 -0.27
N GLN A 11 -4.54 0.50 -1.24
CA GLN A 11 -3.90 0.82 -2.52
C GLN A 11 -4.67 1.95 -3.23
N LEU A 12 -6.00 1.86 -3.32
CA LEU A 12 -6.82 2.86 -3.99
C LEU A 12 -6.72 4.24 -3.32
N LEU A 13 -6.77 4.28 -1.99
CA LEU A 13 -6.64 5.51 -1.20
C LEU A 13 -5.29 6.20 -1.43
N LEU A 14 -4.19 5.44 -1.35
CA LEU A 14 -2.85 5.98 -1.58
C LEU A 14 -2.69 6.49 -3.01
N LYS A 15 -3.23 5.76 -3.98
CA LYS A 15 -3.23 6.13 -5.39
C LYS A 15 -4.03 7.40 -5.66
N TYR A 16 -5.18 7.55 -5.02
CA TYR A 16 -5.98 8.78 -5.07
C TYR A 16 -5.24 9.97 -4.46
N PHE A 17 -4.61 9.78 -3.30
CA PHE A 17 -3.81 10.81 -2.65
C PHE A 17 -2.62 11.26 -3.52
N LEU A 18 -1.89 10.30 -4.09
CA LEU A 18 -0.78 10.54 -5.00
C LEU A 18 -1.24 11.26 -6.28
N ALA A 19 -2.35 10.82 -6.88
CA ALA A 19 -2.92 11.46 -8.06
C ALA A 19 -3.37 12.90 -7.77
N THR A 20 -3.90 13.17 -6.58
CA THR A 20 -4.33 14.52 -6.19
C THR A 20 -3.14 15.46 -5.92
N LYS A 21 -2.00 14.92 -5.47
CA LYS A 21 -0.80 15.71 -5.12
C LYS A 21 0.21 15.87 -6.26
N ILE A 22 0.46 14.82 -7.06
CA ILE A 22 1.45 14.81 -8.15
C ILE A 22 0.77 14.96 -9.52
N GLY A 23 -0.50 14.60 -9.66
CA GLY A 23 -1.17 14.50 -10.96
C GLY A 23 -0.83 13.21 -11.73
N GLU A 24 0.15 12.43 -11.27
CA GLU A 24 0.51 11.14 -11.83
C GLU A 24 0.35 10.00 -10.81
N PHE A 25 -0.02 8.84 -11.35
CA PHE A 25 -0.23 7.61 -10.60
C PHE A 25 0.95 6.65 -10.80
N PRO A 26 1.64 6.23 -9.73
CA PRO A 26 2.60 5.15 -9.85
C PRO A 26 1.88 3.82 -10.13
N LYS A 27 2.24 3.14 -11.23
CA LYS A 27 1.74 1.80 -11.63
C LYS A 27 2.22 0.66 -10.73
N THR A 28 2.43 0.92 -9.45
CA THR A 28 2.91 -0.06 -8.48
C THR A 28 1.77 -0.58 -7.61
N HIS A 29 1.76 -1.88 -7.35
CA HIS A 29 0.79 -2.55 -6.47
C HIS A 29 1.31 -2.82 -5.06
N LEU A 30 2.61 -2.63 -4.82
CA LEU A 30 3.23 -2.83 -3.51
C LEU A 30 2.95 -1.62 -2.62
N LEU A 31 2.24 -1.82 -1.50
CA LEU A 31 1.95 -0.77 -0.52
C LEU A 31 3.24 -0.10 -0.03
N ARG A 32 4.27 -0.88 0.29
CA ARG A 32 5.58 -0.35 0.71
C ARG A 32 6.21 0.62 -0.29
N ARG A 33 6.04 0.39 -1.59
CA ARG A 33 6.52 1.34 -2.62
C ARG A 33 5.65 2.59 -2.66
N LEU A 34 4.33 2.46 -2.60
CA LEU A 34 3.41 3.62 -2.56
C LEU A 34 3.70 4.53 -1.36
N PHE A 35 3.93 3.95 -0.18
CA PHE A 35 4.32 4.72 1.02
C PHE A 35 5.70 5.37 0.86
N ARG A 36 6.66 4.70 0.23
CA ARG A 36 7.99 5.28 -0.04
C ARG A 36 7.91 6.47 -1.00
N GLU A 37 7.10 6.40 -2.04
CA GLU A 37 6.87 7.54 -2.94
C GLU A 37 6.18 8.69 -2.19
N SER A 38 5.21 8.36 -1.32
CA SER A 38 4.52 9.37 -0.51
C SER A 38 5.42 10.08 0.49
N LYS A 39 6.54 9.46 0.92
CA LYS A 39 7.53 10.08 1.82
C LYS A 39 8.05 11.41 1.26
N ASN A 40 8.25 11.48 -0.05
CA ASN A 40 8.77 12.69 -0.71
C ASN A 40 7.72 13.82 -0.79
N LEU A 41 6.45 13.50 -0.55
CA LEU A 41 5.32 14.43 -0.65
C LEU A 41 4.75 14.83 0.72
N CYS A 42 4.70 13.89 1.65
CA CYS A 42 4.07 14.05 2.94
C CYS A 42 4.79 13.16 3.96
N ASN A 43 5.55 13.78 4.86
CA ASN A 43 6.30 13.06 5.88
C ASN A 43 5.37 12.40 6.92
N ASP A 44 4.20 13.00 7.20
CA ASP A 44 3.21 12.42 8.12
C ASP A 44 2.70 11.05 7.65
N LEU A 45 2.52 10.88 6.34
CA LEU A 45 2.10 9.61 5.74
C LEU A 45 3.18 8.53 5.90
N TRP A 46 4.45 8.94 5.83
CA TRP A 46 5.59 8.06 6.05
C TRP A 46 5.76 7.69 7.53
N GLU A 47 5.51 8.62 8.45
CA GLU A 47 5.48 8.34 9.89
C GLU A 47 4.36 7.36 10.24
N PHE A 48 3.17 7.54 9.66
CA PHE A 48 2.07 6.58 9.79
C PHE A 48 2.48 5.18 9.31
N TYR A 49 3.17 5.08 8.16
CA TYR A 49 3.71 3.82 7.67
C TYR A 49 4.71 3.21 8.65
N GLN A 50 5.64 4.00 9.19
CA GLN A 50 6.66 3.51 10.12
C GLN A 50 6.05 2.94 11.40
N VAL A 51 5.08 3.65 11.99
CA VAL A 51 4.37 3.18 13.19
C VAL A 51 3.62 1.88 12.92
N ASN A 52 3.05 1.73 11.73
CA ASN A 52 2.22 0.58 11.35
C ASN A 52 2.95 -0.44 10.45
N ALA A 53 4.29 -0.36 10.33
CA ALA A 53 5.05 -1.10 9.32
C ALA A 53 4.89 -2.62 9.46
N SER A 54 4.78 -3.11 10.71
CA SER A 54 4.54 -4.54 10.99
C SER A 54 3.17 -5.00 10.49
N ILE A 55 2.12 -4.19 10.73
CA ILE A 55 0.75 -4.50 10.30
C ILE A 55 0.65 -4.45 8.78
N ILE A 56 1.23 -3.42 8.16
CA ILE A 56 1.24 -3.27 6.70
C ILE A 56 2.03 -4.39 6.04
N GLY A 57 3.15 -4.82 6.63
CA GLY A 57 3.91 -5.99 6.18
C GLY A 57 3.07 -7.28 6.22
N ASN A 58 2.31 -7.50 7.30
CA ASN A 58 1.41 -8.65 7.39
C ASN A 58 0.29 -8.62 6.33
N ILE A 59 -0.26 -7.44 6.04
CA ILE A 59 -1.27 -7.25 4.99
C ILE A 59 -0.66 -7.54 3.60
N GLU A 60 0.54 -7.03 3.34
CA GLU A 60 1.25 -7.23 2.06
C GLU A 60 1.65 -8.72 1.87
N SER A 61 2.06 -9.41 2.93
CA SER A 61 2.29 -10.86 2.91
C SER A 61 0.98 -11.66 2.73
N ALA A 62 -0.11 -11.22 3.35
CA ALA A 62 -1.43 -11.82 3.14
C ALA A 62 -1.94 -11.63 1.71
N TYR A 63 -1.58 -10.53 1.04
CA TYR A 63 -1.81 -10.35 -0.40
C TYR A 63 -1.15 -11.43 -1.22
N ILE A 64 0.16 -11.58 -1.02
CA ILE A 64 1.02 -12.49 -1.78
C ILE A 64 0.55 -13.91 -1.53
N ALA A 65 0.24 -14.25 -0.28
CA ALA A 65 -0.42 -15.51 0.05
C ALA A 65 -1.75 -15.63 -0.69
N SER A 66 -2.67 -14.67 -0.59
CA SER A 66 -3.98 -14.80 -1.27
C SER A 66 -3.88 -14.93 -2.80
N ARG A 67 -2.85 -14.32 -3.42
CA ARG A 67 -2.65 -14.29 -4.87
C ARG A 67 -1.83 -15.47 -5.40
N TYR A 68 -0.93 -16.03 -4.58
CA TYR A 68 -0.02 -17.12 -4.97
C TYR A 68 -0.25 -18.44 -4.21
N SER A 69 -1.08 -18.47 -3.17
CA SER A 69 -1.46 -19.71 -2.45
C SER A 69 -2.40 -20.62 -3.23
N CYS A 70 -2.80 -20.24 -4.45
CA CYS A 70 -3.50 -21.15 -5.38
C CYS A 70 -2.54 -21.89 -6.34
N ILE A 71 -1.22 -21.89 -6.07
CA ILE A 71 -0.18 -22.51 -6.92
C ILE A 71 0.59 -23.64 -6.19
N PHE A 72 0.12 -24.11 -5.02
CA PHE A 72 0.62 -25.33 -4.38
C PHE A 72 -0.51 -26.24 -3.92
#